data_AF-A0A2E8Z2L3-F1
#
_entry.id   AF-A0A2E8Z2L3-F1
#
_cell.length_a   1.000
_cell.length_b   1.000
_cell.length_c   1.000
_cell.angle_alpha   90.00
_cell.angle_beta   90.00
_cell.angle_gamma   90.00
#
_symmetry.space_group_name_H-M   'P 1'
#
loop_
_entity.id
_entity.type
_entity.pdbx_description
1 polymer ?
#
loop_
_entity_poly.entity_id
_entity_poly.type
_entity_poly.pdbx_seq_one_letter_code
_entity_poly.pdbx_strand_id
1 'polypeptide(L)'
;MRPHLHRTAALLTGAVLALGATACSGDGGTDGSGDAPSSDASASATSDDGAGGEDSLRDAIADLYNGPDPDATGDPAEGECFADELIDRLGEDGLVEAGIAEEGGGVVDRPAALDEPTAEAWADATLACSDFYETSAAALQAQSPKDLDEPAYADCLRDAVTEDDVRAALVASLTGALDDPAVTTLSRAQATCADGAVS
;
A
#
# COMPACT_ATOMS: atom_id res chain seq x y z
N MET A 1 40.20 5.97 -15.66
CA MET A 1 39.77 4.93 -14.70
C MET A 1 38.67 5.54 -13.85
N ARG A 2 37.42 5.23 -14.18
CA ARG A 2 36.22 5.65 -13.43
C ARG A 2 35.55 4.36 -12.95
N PRO A 3 35.32 4.16 -11.65
CA PRO A 3 34.56 3.00 -11.20
C PRO A 3 33.08 3.21 -11.55
N HIS A 4 32.49 2.16 -12.13
CA HIS A 4 31.07 2.06 -12.40
C HIS A 4 30.34 1.96 -11.05
N LEU A 5 29.65 3.05 -10.66
CA LEU A 5 28.59 3.02 -9.67
C LEU A 5 27.41 2.26 -10.28
N HIS A 6 27.28 0.98 -9.93
CA HIS A 6 26.02 0.28 -10.13
C HIS A 6 24.99 0.90 -9.18
N ARG A 7 24.00 1.54 -9.79
CA ARG A 7 22.74 1.92 -9.17
C ARG A 7 22.01 0.64 -8.74
N THR A 8 21.99 0.38 -7.44
CA THR A 8 21.00 -0.46 -6.76
C THR A 8 20.35 0.42 -5.71
N ALA A 9 19.39 1.23 -6.17
CA ALA A 9 18.49 2.02 -5.36
C ALA A 9 17.08 1.63 -5.80
N ALA A 10 16.47 0.68 -5.08
CA ALA A 10 15.07 0.28 -5.21
C ALA A 10 14.75 -0.80 -4.17
N LEU A 11 14.58 -0.42 -2.89
CA LEU A 11 13.95 -1.29 -1.87
C LEU A 11 13.15 -0.45 -0.85
N LEU A 12 12.48 0.60 -1.33
CA LEU A 12 11.49 1.38 -0.55
C LEU A 12 10.32 1.72 -1.48
N THR A 13 9.74 0.67 -2.05
CA THR A 13 8.74 0.80 -3.11
C THR A 13 7.71 -0.32 -3.10
N GLY A 14 7.05 -0.56 -1.96
CA GLY A 14 5.63 -0.90 -2.02
C GLY A 14 4.87 0.40 -1.78
N ALA A 15 4.36 1.16 -2.75
CA ALA A 15 4.06 0.89 -4.14
C ALA A 15 4.35 2.14 -5.00
N VAL A 16 5.34 2.07 -5.89
CA VAL A 16 5.48 3.01 -7.01
C VAL A 16 5.90 2.22 -8.25
N LEU A 17 4.92 2.07 -9.16
CA LEU A 17 5.05 1.79 -10.60
C LEU A 17 5.51 0.39 -11.04
N ALA A 18 4.53 -0.41 -11.50
CA ALA A 18 4.72 -1.30 -12.64
C ALA A 18 3.87 -0.82 -13.84
N LEU A 19 4.43 0.11 -14.63
CA LEU A 19 3.99 0.36 -16.00
C LEU A 19 4.65 -0.68 -16.92
N GLY A 20 3.85 -1.62 -17.42
CA GLY A 20 4.21 -2.53 -18.50
C GLY A 20 3.29 -2.33 -19.70
N ALA A 21 3.63 -1.39 -20.58
CA ALA A 21 2.98 -1.24 -21.87
C ALA A 21 3.40 -2.39 -22.80
N THR A 22 2.46 -3.26 -23.17
CA THR A 22 2.53 -4.01 -24.43
C THR A 22 1.33 -3.65 -25.29
N ALA A 23 1.60 -2.85 -26.31
CA ALA A 23 0.72 -2.72 -27.46
C ALA A 23 0.66 -4.06 -28.21
N CYS A 24 -0.54 -4.59 -28.42
CA CYS A 24 -0.86 -5.42 -29.58
C CYS A 24 -2.29 -5.15 -30.03
N SER A 25 -2.39 -4.72 -31.28
CA SER A 25 -3.57 -4.46 -32.07
C SER A 25 -4.49 -5.68 -32.19
N GLY A 26 -5.80 -5.44 -32.26
CA GLY A 26 -6.80 -6.45 -32.63
C GLY A 26 -8.11 -5.83 -33.06
N ASP A 27 -8.24 -5.59 -34.36
CA ASP A 27 -9.39 -5.06 -35.10
C ASP A 27 -10.45 -6.17 -35.37
N GLY A 28 -11.73 -5.78 -35.40
CA GLY A 28 -12.87 -6.57 -35.92
C GLY A 28 -13.97 -6.80 -34.88
N GLY A 29 -15.26 -6.55 -35.09
CA GLY A 29 -16.04 -6.16 -36.25
C GLY A 29 -17.52 -6.41 -35.96
N THR A 30 -18.38 -5.48 -36.38
CA THR A 30 -19.80 -5.60 -36.81
C THR A 30 -20.90 -6.18 -35.89
N ASP A 31 -21.86 -5.30 -35.60
CA ASP A 31 -23.32 -5.42 -35.81
C ASP A 31 -24.07 -6.72 -35.48
N GLY A 32 -25.03 -6.61 -34.56
CA GLY A 32 -26.09 -7.60 -34.36
C GLY A 32 -27.25 -7.04 -33.55
N SER A 33 -28.25 -6.48 -34.23
CA SER A 33 -29.58 -6.18 -33.69
C SER A 33 -30.24 -7.45 -33.13
N GLY A 34 -30.88 -7.35 -31.97
CA GLY A 34 -31.71 -8.41 -31.39
C GLY A 34 -32.68 -7.86 -30.36
N ASP A 35 -33.95 -7.85 -30.72
CA ASP A 35 -35.14 -7.41 -30.00
C ASP A 35 -35.27 -7.82 -28.52
N ALA A 36 -35.96 -6.94 -27.78
CA ALA A 36 -36.53 -7.15 -26.46
C ALA A 36 -37.50 -8.34 -26.40
N PRO A 37 -37.78 -8.87 -25.20
CA PRO A 37 -39.04 -8.45 -24.57
C PRO A 37 -38.98 -8.21 -23.06
N SER A 38 -39.88 -7.33 -22.63
CA SER A 38 -40.24 -7.02 -21.26
C SER A 38 -40.67 -8.25 -20.47
N SER A 39 -40.30 -8.31 -19.19
CA SER A 39 -41.10 -8.93 -18.13
C SER A 39 -40.81 -8.23 -16.81
N ASP A 40 -41.84 -7.54 -16.33
CA ASP A 40 -42.00 -7.06 -14.96
C ASP A 40 -41.67 -8.14 -13.93
N ALA A 41 -40.67 -7.85 -13.09
CA ALA A 41 -40.57 -8.41 -11.76
C ALA A 41 -40.23 -7.26 -10.81
N SER A 42 -41.28 -6.72 -10.18
CA SER A 42 -41.17 -5.97 -8.94
C SER A 42 -40.53 -6.87 -7.88
N ALA A 43 -39.28 -6.59 -7.58
CA ALA A 43 -38.66 -6.95 -6.31
C ALA A 43 -38.00 -5.67 -5.79
N SER A 44 -38.57 -5.18 -4.70
CA SER A 44 -38.17 -4.05 -3.87
C SER A 44 -36.73 -3.61 -4.04
N ALA A 45 -36.55 -2.49 -4.76
CA ALA A 45 -35.38 -1.65 -4.59
C ALA A 45 -35.43 -1.07 -3.17
N THR A 46 -34.70 -1.69 -2.25
CA THR A 46 -34.23 -0.99 -1.06
C THR A 46 -33.20 0.01 -1.54
N SER A 47 -33.64 1.25 -1.78
CA SER A 47 -32.76 2.41 -1.80
C SER A 47 -32.11 2.52 -0.42
N ASP A 48 -30.97 1.88 -0.29
CA ASP A 48 -29.99 2.11 0.77
C ASP A 48 -29.08 3.27 0.32
N ASP A 49 -29.69 4.44 0.17
CA ASP A 49 -29.05 5.65 -0.39
C ASP A 49 -28.58 6.61 0.73
N GLY A 50 -28.14 6.07 1.87
CA GLY A 50 -27.83 6.93 3.03
C GLY A 50 -26.81 6.42 4.04
N ALA A 51 -26.23 5.24 3.84
CA ALA A 51 -25.20 4.67 4.72
C ALA A 51 -23.85 4.45 4.00
N GLY A 52 -23.76 4.72 2.70
CA GLY A 52 -22.60 4.36 1.88
C GLY A 52 -21.54 5.46 1.74
N GLY A 53 -21.25 6.22 2.80
CA GLY A 53 -20.21 7.26 2.78
C GLY A 53 -19.01 6.89 3.65
N GLU A 54 -19.25 6.71 4.95
CA GLU A 54 -18.23 6.28 5.92
C GLU A 54 -17.77 4.85 5.65
N ASP A 55 -18.71 3.91 5.46
CA ASP A 55 -18.37 2.51 5.16
C ASP A 55 -17.61 2.39 3.83
N SER A 56 -17.97 3.21 2.82
CA SER A 56 -17.26 3.21 1.55
C SER A 56 -15.86 3.81 1.63
N LEU A 57 -15.65 4.84 2.46
CA LEU A 57 -14.35 5.46 2.66
C LEU A 57 -13.41 4.51 3.40
N ARG A 58 -13.91 3.88 4.46
CA ARG A 58 -13.17 2.85 5.21
C ARG A 58 -12.71 1.73 4.30
N ASP A 59 -13.62 1.15 3.51
CA ASP A 59 -13.31 0.08 2.56
C ASP A 59 -12.26 0.53 1.53
N ALA A 60 -12.41 1.75 0.99
CA ALA A 60 -11.46 2.29 0.03
C ALA A 60 -10.06 2.52 0.61
N ILE A 61 -9.95 2.94 1.89
CA ILE A 61 -8.65 3.08 2.57
C ILE A 61 -8.03 1.71 2.86
N ALA A 62 -8.83 0.73 3.27
CA ALA A 62 -8.36 -0.64 3.48
C ALA A 62 -7.84 -1.25 2.17
N ASP A 63 -8.53 -1.03 1.06
CA ASP A 63 -8.09 -1.45 -0.28
C ASP A 63 -6.80 -0.73 -0.70
N LEU A 64 -6.67 0.58 -0.43
CA LEU A 64 -5.45 1.35 -0.67
C LEU A 64 -4.25 0.78 0.09
N TYR A 65 -4.45 0.38 1.35
CA TYR A 65 -3.42 -0.24 2.18
C TYR A 65 -2.99 -1.61 1.67
N ASN A 66 -3.97 -2.49 1.37
CA ASN A 66 -3.71 -3.85 0.91
C ASN A 66 -3.16 -3.91 -0.52
N GLY A 67 -3.39 -2.85 -1.32
CA GLY A 67 -3.00 -2.79 -2.72
C GLY A 67 -3.85 -3.71 -3.62
N PRO A 68 -3.45 -3.87 -4.90
CA PRO A 68 -4.28 -4.52 -5.92
C PRO A 68 -4.38 -6.05 -5.81
N ASP A 69 -3.51 -6.69 -5.03
CA ASP A 69 -3.49 -8.14 -4.80
C ASP A 69 -3.40 -8.41 -3.28
N PRO A 70 -4.51 -8.27 -2.53
CA PRO A 70 -4.53 -8.49 -1.08
C PRO A 70 -4.09 -9.90 -0.71
N ASP A 71 -4.54 -10.90 -1.49
CA ASP A 71 -4.20 -12.32 -1.29
C ASP A 71 -2.69 -12.62 -1.40
N ALA A 72 -1.91 -11.73 -2.02
CA ALA A 72 -0.48 -11.92 -2.24
C ALA A 72 0.40 -11.24 -1.18
N THR A 73 -0.14 -10.25 -0.44
CA THR A 73 0.71 -9.32 0.32
C THR A 73 0.20 -8.91 1.70
N GLY A 74 -1.08 -9.14 2.07
CA GLY A 74 -1.60 -8.68 3.35
C GLY A 74 -2.78 -9.47 3.90
N ASP A 75 -2.94 -9.43 5.22
CA ASP A 75 -4.15 -9.88 5.90
C ASP A 75 -5.22 -8.76 5.77
N PRO A 76 -6.41 -9.04 5.19
CA PRO A 76 -7.46 -8.02 5.07
C PRO A 76 -7.84 -7.37 6.42
N ALA A 77 -7.68 -8.10 7.54
CA ALA A 77 -7.92 -7.55 8.86
C ALA A 77 -6.92 -6.43 9.25
N GLU A 78 -5.68 -6.47 8.73
CA GLU A 78 -4.71 -5.39 8.92
C GLU A 78 -5.13 -4.13 8.16
N GLY A 79 -5.63 -4.29 6.92
CA GLY A 79 -6.16 -3.17 6.13
C GLY A 79 -7.38 -2.51 6.77
N GLU A 80 -8.31 -3.30 7.30
CA GLU A 80 -9.46 -2.79 8.06
C GLU A 80 -9.03 -2.04 9.33
N CYS A 81 -8.07 -2.59 10.08
CA CYS A 81 -7.50 -1.92 11.26
C CYS A 81 -6.82 -0.60 10.87
N PHE A 82 -6.00 -0.62 9.82
CA PHE A 82 -5.30 0.58 9.34
C PHE A 82 -6.27 1.68 8.96
N ALA A 83 -7.36 1.34 8.26
CA ALA A 83 -8.39 2.30 7.87
C ALA A 83 -9.03 2.95 9.11
N ASP A 84 -9.42 2.16 10.11
CA ASP A 84 -9.99 2.66 11.37
C ASP A 84 -9.01 3.60 12.09
N GLU A 85 -7.76 3.17 12.26
CA GLU A 85 -6.73 3.94 12.94
C GLU A 85 -6.39 5.25 12.21
N LEU A 86 -6.38 5.25 10.87
CA LEU A 86 -6.12 6.46 10.10
C LEU A 86 -7.28 7.45 10.17
N ILE A 87 -8.52 6.96 10.03
CA ILE A 87 -9.74 7.78 10.17
C ILE A 87 -9.82 8.38 11.57
N ASP A 88 -9.52 7.62 12.62
CA ASP A 88 -9.54 8.11 14.00
C ASP A 88 -8.52 9.23 14.25
N ARG A 89 -7.38 9.23 13.54
CA ARG A 89 -6.32 10.25 13.68
C ARG A 89 -6.60 11.53 12.88
N LEU A 90 -7.07 11.40 11.65
CA LEU A 90 -7.18 12.51 10.71
C LEU A 90 -8.62 13.02 10.53
N GLY A 91 -9.61 12.15 10.73
CA GLY A 91 -10.99 12.37 10.32
C GLY A 91 -11.14 12.48 8.80
N GLU A 92 -12.40 12.49 8.32
CA GLU A 92 -12.69 12.61 6.89
C GLU A 92 -12.16 13.92 6.29
N ASP A 93 -12.41 15.05 6.97
CA ASP A 93 -11.95 16.37 6.53
C ASP A 93 -10.41 16.42 6.38
N GLY A 94 -9.68 15.77 7.31
CA GLY A 94 -8.22 15.71 7.26
C GLY A 94 -7.72 14.82 6.11
N LEU A 95 -8.41 13.70 5.84
CA LEU A 95 -8.09 12.82 4.71
C LEU A 95 -8.31 13.53 3.36
N VAL A 96 -9.36 14.36 3.24
CA VAL A 96 -9.61 15.19 2.05
C VAL A 96 -8.58 16.31 1.92
N GLU A 97 -8.26 17.02 3.01
CA GLU A 97 -7.26 18.08 3.01
C GLU A 97 -5.86 17.55 2.64
N ALA A 98 -5.52 16.36 3.12
CA ALA A 98 -4.30 15.64 2.78
C ALA A 98 -4.27 15.10 1.33
N GLY A 99 -5.39 15.13 0.62
CA GLY A 99 -5.53 14.56 -0.72
C GLY A 99 -5.44 13.03 -0.76
N ILE A 100 -5.74 12.37 0.37
CA ILE A 100 -5.88 10.91 0.46
C ILE A 100 -7.27 10.49 0.00
N ALA A 101 -8.30 11.26 0.39
CA ALA A 101 -9.69 11.05 0.02
C ALA A 101 -10.23 12.14 -0.91
N GLU A 102 -11.22 11.80 -1.72
CA GLU A 102 -11.99 12.73 -2.55
C GLU A 102 -13.27 13.19 -1.81
N GLU A 103 -13.72 14.42 -2.09
CA GLU A 103 -15.04 14.88 -1.66
C GLU A 103 -16.13 13.97 -2.27
N GLY A 104 -16.67 13.05 -1.46
CA GLY A 104 -17.67 12.07 -1.89
C GLY A 104 -17.31 10.61 -1.65
N GLY A 105 -16.17 10.30 -1.01
CA GLY A 105 -15.90 8.96 -0.45
C GLY A 105 -14.97 8.05 -1.27
N GLY A 106 -14.24 8.58 -2.26
CA GLY A 106 -13.18 7.85 -2.97
C GLY A 106 -11.79 8.08 -2.37
N VAL A 107 -10.81 7.24 -2.74
CA VAL A 107 -9.38 7.44 -2.39
C VAL A 107 -8.54 7.70 -3.62
N VAL A 108 -7.46 8.46 -3.46
CA VAL A 108 -6.50 8.74 -4.53
C VAL A 108 -5.47 7.60 -4.58
N ASP A 109 -5.41 6.88 -5.71
CA ASP A 109 -4.47 5.75 -5.94
C ASP A 109 -2.99 6.06 -5.65
N ARG A 110 -2.61 7.34 -5.76
CA ARG A 110 -1.25 7.80 -5.46
C ARG A 110 -1.28 9.24 -4.97
N PRO A 111 -1.35 9.48 -3.65
CA PRO A 111 -1.17 10.82 -3.14
C PRO A 111 0.24 11.33 -3.50
N ALA A 112 0.37 12.66 -3.60
CA ALA A 112 1.68 13.29 -3.61
C ALA A 112 2.40 13.02 -2.27
N ALA A 113 3.65 13.47 -2.14
CA ALA A 113 4.29 13.47 -0.82
C ALA A 113 3.38 14.15 0.21
N LEU A 114 3.16 13.47 1.33
CA LEU A 114 2.31 13.94 2.41
C LEU A 114 3.01 15.05 3.18
N ASP A 115 2.26 15.94 3.82
CA ASP A 115 2.82 16.80 4.86
C ASP A 115 3.20 15.95 6.10
N GLU A 116 4.09 16.50 6.92
CA GLU A 116 4.66 15.78 8.06
C GLU A 116 3.59 15.28 9.06
N PRO A 117 2.62 16.09 9.53
CA PRO A 117 1.53 15.59 10.38
C PRO A 117 0.75 14.41 9.78
N THR A 118 0.39 14.49 8.49
CA THR A 118 -0.32 13.40 7.81
C THR A 118 0.55 12.15 7.69
N ALA A 119 1.83 12.30 7.36
CA ALA A 119 2.77 11.19 7.28
C ALA A 119 3.00 10.51 8.64
N GLU A 120 3.04 11.27 9.73
CA GLU A 120 3.09 10.74 11.09
C GLU A 120 1.84 9.93 11.43
N ALA A 121 0.65 10.48 11.16
CA ALA A 121 -0.60 9.77 11.40
C ALA A 121 -0.68 8.45 10.61
N TRP A 122 -0.24 8.48 9.35
CA TRP A 122 -0.17 7.29 8.51
C TRP A 122 0.79 6.24 9.07
N ALA A 123 2.03 6.63 9.40
CA ALA A 123 3.02 5.71 9.97
C ALA A 123 2.54 5.11 11.30
N ASP A 124 1.90 5.91 12.15
CA ASP A 124 1.37 5.46 13.44
C ASP A 124 0.18 4.52 13.27
N ALA A 125 -0.66 4.71 12.25
CA ALA A 125 -1.73 3.77 11.92
C ALA A 125 -1.17 2.43 11.39
N THR A 126 -0.16 2.48 10.53
CA THR A 126 0.51 1.26 10.03
C THR A 126 1.11 0.44 11.17
N LEU A 127 1.88 1.07 12.07
CA LEU A 127 2.56 0.38 13.16
C LEU A 127 1.63 -0.07 14.29
N ALA A 128 0.44 0.53 14.42
CA ALA A 128 -0.58 0.06 15.35
C ALA A 128 -1.25 -1.25 14.90
N CYS A 129 -1.31 -1.48 13.59
CA CYS A 129 -2.08 -2.57 12.99
C CYS A 129 -1.25 -3.70 12.38
N SER A 130 0.05 -3.50 12.18
CA SER A 130 0.91 -4.50 11.55
C SER A 130 2.22 -4.67 12.32
N ASP A 131 2.74 -5.90 12.35
CA ASP A 131 4.13 -6.11 12.74
C ASP A 131 5.01 -5.86 11.51
N PHE A 132 5.58 -4.65 11.45
CA PHE A 132 6.43 -4.23 10.33
C PHE A 132 7.50 -5.26 9.93
N TYR A 133 8.07 -5.98 10.90
CA TYR A 133 9.14 -6.93 10.63
C TYR A 133 8.62 -8.19 9.92
N GLU A 134 7.47 -8.71 10.36
CA GLU A 134 6.80 -9.84 9.73
C GLU A 134 6.23 -9.45 8.36
N THR A 135 5.55 -8.30 8.27
CA THR A 135 5.03 -7.77 7.00
C THR A 135 6.17 -7.52 6.00
N SER A 136 7.33 -7.00 6.44
CA SER A 136 8.50 -6.84 5.57
C SER A 136 9.05 -8.17 5.09
N ALA A 137 8.99 -9.24 5.89
CA ALA A 137 9.46 -10.57 5.51
C ALA A 137 8.55 -11.17 4.42
N ALA A 138 7.24 -11.14 4.65
CA ALA A 138 6.24 -11.61 3.70
C ALA A 138 6.32 -10.85 2.37
N ALA A 139 6.42 -9.52 2.43
CA ALA A 139 6.57 -8.68 1.24
C ALA A 139 7.85 -8.98 0.46
N LEU A 140 8.98 -9.27 1.14
CA LEU A 140 10.22 -9.65 0.49
C LEU A 140 10.11 -11.04 -0.15
N GLN A 141 9.50 -12.01 0.52
CA GLN A 141 9.28 -13.35 -0.02
C GLN A 141 8.39 -13.32 -1.26
N ALA A 142 7.31 -12.52 -1.26
CA ALA A 142 6.43 -12.36 -2.42
C ALA A 142 7.17 -11.81 -3.67
N GLN A 143 8.23 -11.04 -3.48
CA GLN A 143 9.03 -10.42 -4.55
C GLN A 143 10.30 -11.21 -4.91
N SER A 144 10.73 -12.12 -4.04
CA SER A 144 11.98 -12.87 -4.19
C SER A 144 11.73 -14.17 -4.96
N PRO A 145 12.50 -14.46 -6.02
CA PRO A 145 12.49 -15.78 -6.66
C PRO A 145 13.27 -16.84 -5.87
N LYS A 146 13.92 -16.47 -4.76
CA LYS A 146 14.66 -17.36 -3.87
C LYS A 146 13.83 -17.68 -2.63
N ASP A 147 14.04 -18.87 -2.10
CA ASP A 147 13.51 -19.28 -0.80
C ASP A 147 14.15 -18.40 0.28
N LEU A 148 13.33 -17.53 0.89
CA LEU A 148 13.71 -16.70 2.03
C LEU A 148 13.34 -17.45 3.32
N ASP A 149 14.25 -17.49 4.27
CA ASP A 149 13.90 -17.82 5.66
C ASP A 149 13.26 -16.58 6.31
N GLU A 150 11.94 -16.45 6.15
CA GLU A 150 11.16 -15.30 6.63
C GLU A 150 11.36 -15.03 8.14
N PRO A 151 11.30 -16.04 9.05
CA PRO A 151 11.60 -15.83 10.46
C PRO A 151 13.02 -15.30 10.70
N ALA A 152 14.04 -15.86 10.04
CA ALA A 152 15.41 -15.40 10.21
C ALA A 152 15.61 -13.95 9.74
N TYR A 153 14.92 -13.56 8.66
CA TYR A 153 14.93 -12.18 8.17
C TYR A 153 14.26 -11.21 9.16
N ALA A 154 13.06 -11.55 9.66
CA ALA A 154 12.31 -10.71 10.59
C ALA A 154 13.08 -10.52 11.92
N ASP A 155 13.65 -11.59 12.47
CA ASP A 155 14.46 -11.54 13.69
C ASP A 155 15.71 -10.68 13.51
N CYS A 156 16.42 -10.84 12.38
CA CYS A 156 17.58 -10.01 12.05
C CYS A 156 17.21 -8.52 11.97
N LEU A 157 16.07 -8.18 11.33
CA LEU A 157 15.63 -6.80 11.25
C LEU A 157 15.29 -6.21 12.62
N ARG A 158 14.58 -6.96 13.44
CA ARG A 158 14.18 -6.53 14.78
C ARG A 158 15.39 -6.27 15.69
N ASP A 159 16.47 -7.02 15.51
CA ASP A 159 17.75 -6.77 16.18
C ASP A 159 18.52 -5.57 15.61
N ALA A 160 18.32 -5.24 14.32
CA ALA A 160 19.09 -4.23 13.61
C ALA A 160 18.49 -2.82 13.66
N VAL A 161 17.17 -2.67 13.70
CA VAL A 161 16.46 -1.39 13.70
C VAL A 161 15.31 -1.40 14.70
N THR A 162 15.19 -0.30 15.46
CA THR A 162 14.11 -0.14 16.44
C THR A 162 12.81 0.29 15.77
N GLU A 163 11.68 0.12 16.45
CA GLU A 163 10.38 0.60 15.97
C GLU A 163 10.37 2.13 15.76
N ASP A 164 11.06 2.90 16.60
CA ASP A 164 11.24 4.34 16.42
C ASP A 164 11.99 4.68 15.12
N ASP A 165 13.02 3.90 14.77
CA ASP A 165 13.76 4.05 13.50
C ASP A 165 12.88 3.72 12.30
N VAL A 166 12.05 2.68 12.43
CA VAL A 166 11.06 2.29 11.41
C VAL A 166 10.05 3.41 11.21
N ARG A 167 9.47 3.93 12.30
CA ARG A 167 8.53 5.07 12.26
C ARG A 167 9.17 6.27 11.55
N ALA A 168 10.38 6.66 11.94
CA ALA A 168 11.09 7.78 11.33
C ALA A 168 11.34 7.56 9.82
N ALA A 169 11.70 6.34 9.42
CA ALA A 169 11.91 5.99 8.02
C ALA A 169 10.61 6.01 7.20
N LEU A 170 9.49 5.58 7.77
CA LEU A 170 8.17 5.65 7.14
C LEU A 170 7.75 7.11 6.92
N VAL A 171 7.84 7.95 7.95
CA VAL A 171 7.52 9.38 7.85
C VAL A 171 8.39 10.07 6.80
N ALA A 172 9.70 9.84 6.83
CA ALA A 172 10.61 10.39 5.83
C ALA A 172 10.26 9.91 4.41
N SER A 173 9.87 8.65 4.25
CA SER A 173 9.48 8.10 2.93
C SER A 173 8.18 8.73 2.40
N LEU A 174 7.17 8.85 3.26
CA LEU A 174 5.85 9.42 2.94
C LEU A 174 5.91 10.91 2.63
N THR A 175 6.83 11.65 3.26
CA THR A 175 7.12 13.06 2.96
C THR A 175 8.07 13.25 1.77
N GLY A 176 8.53 12.16 1.14
CA GLY A 176 9.42 12.19 -0.03
C GLY A 176 10.90 12.46 0.29
N ALA A 177 11.30 12.46 1.56
CA ALA A 177 12.68 12.63 2.03
C ALA A 177 13.48 11.32 1.94
N LEU A 178 13.62 10.77 0.73
CA LEU A 178 14.26 9.45 0.51
C LEU A 178 15.77 9.40 0.81
N ASP A 179 16.43 10.55 0.93
CA ASP A 179 17.84 10.65 1.33
C ASP A 179 18.03 10.75 2.86
N ASP A 180 16.95 10.66 3.64
CA ASP A 180 16.99 10.74 5.10
C ASP A 180 17.84 9.60 5.72
N PRO A 181 18.62 9.87 6.79
CA PRO A 181 19.40 8.84 7.46
C PRO A 181 18.58 7.67 8.02
N ALA A 182 17.33 7.88 8.45
CA ALA A 182 16.46 6.79 8.94
C ALA A 182 16.11 5.82 7.80
N VAL A 183 15.69 6.37 6.65
CA VAL A 183 15.48 5.62 5.40
C VAL A 183 16.73 4.82 5.01
N THR A 184 17.88 5.49 4.97
CA THR A 184 19.15 4.84 4.62
C THR A 184 19.52 3.72 5.58
N THR A 185 19.21 3.87 6.87
CA THR A 185 19.49 2.88 7.91
C THR A 185 18.61 1.66 7.74
N LEU A 186 17.30 1.87 7.60
CA LEU A 186 16.33 0.80 7.37
C LEU A 186 16.66 0.00 6.11
N SER A 187 16.87 0.66 4.97
CA SER A 187 17.19 -0.04 3.71
C SER A 187 18.49 -0.85 3.80
N ARG A 188 19.50 -0.36 4.54
CA ARG A 188 20.74 -1.11 4.75
C ARG A 188 20.51 -2.35 5.61
N ALA A 189 19.71 -2.23 6.66
CA ALA A 189 19.35 -3.34 7.52
C ALA A 189 18.60 -4.41 6.73
N GLN A 190 17.57 -4.03 5.97
CA GLN A 190 16.81 -4.94 5.09
C GLN A 190 17.73 -5.67 4.10
N ALA A 191 18.62 -4.97 3.41
CA ALA A 191 19.55 -5.62 2.48
C ALA A 191 20.50 -6.61 3.18
N THR A 192 21.03 -6.24 4.34
CA THR A 192 21.98 -7.07 5.10
C THR A 192 21.29 -8.33 5.64
N CYS A 193 20.08 -8.19 6.17
CA CYS A 193 19.29 -9.31 6.68
C CYS A 193 18.81 -10.23 5.56
N ALA A 194 18.40 -9.68 4.42
CA ALA A 194 18.01 -10.47 3.24
C ALA A 194 19.17 -11.35 2.74
N ASP A 195 20.38 -10.79 2.65
CA ASP A 195 21.57 -11.56 2.24
C ASP A 195 21.90 -12.72 3.20
N GLY A 196 21.58 -12.56 4.49
CA GLY A 196 21.78 -13.58 5.52
C GLY A 196 20.68 -14.64 5.61
N ALA A 197 19.49 -14.36 5.04
CA ALA A 197 18.29 -15.19 5.18
C ALA A 197 17.96 -16.02 3.92
N VAL A 198 18.71 -15.89 2.83
CA VAL A 198 18.51 -16.69 1.61
C VAL A 198 19.37 -17.96 1.62
N SER A 199 18.77 -19.10 1.25
CA SER A 199 19.44 -20.41 1.15
C SER A 199 19.85 -20.78 -0.29
#